data_AF-A0AAE3ICP1-F1
#
_entry.id   AF-A0AAE3ICP1-F1
#
_cell.length_a   1.000
_cell.length_b   1.000
_cell.length_c   1.000
_cell.angle_alpha   90.00
_cell.angle_beta   90.00
_cell.angle_gamma   90.00
#
_symmetry.space_group_name_H-M   'P 1'
#
loop_
_entity.id
_entity.type
_entity.pdbx_description
1 polymer ?
#
loop_
_entity_poly.entity_id
_entity_poly.type
_entity_poly.pdbx_seq_one_letter_code
_entity_poly.pdbx_strand_id
1 'polypeptide(L)'
;MPEQKRSSDGLHSVPELSLTTVLESIPDAVIVVDTTTDEIVAVNDTAGDLFECQPATLVSLDRRVLYPDEERSAYEMAFRRSLDSEQIERPRDESPLSIETRTGERVPVEVTFRRIQHQNQTFVLGVFRDVSSRIERHQQLQETMARLETLLDTAPVPITVLDTEGHVQSWNRAAEETFGYNSAEVVGEPYPLFADTSHLADLLDRILDGDILDGYETIQHTKDGSSLHVKLYARPLCDDSGITGIVSAAVDITDRKRYRQGLEVLYRVFRHDLRNKLTVIQGHASALVNEADLEPETRRKAAEQIVTATDDLAELSTQVAQSRLLSDEPAVETDPLELRALRTTVESLLADAADASINMPATSETISIPKPAHSAVEQLLTHITAYMAQPAIDVTLRLRATDLELTIQGDTPLLSNRHRELLSNGTETKLSHGLGLDIGKICLTLIEIGGDIQLVGDPTPETTLRVTLPRLKR
;
A
#
# COMPACT_ATOMS: atom_id res chain seq x y z
N MET A 1 -76.97 6.43 -34.89
CA MET A 1 -77.21 7.89 -34.89
C MET A 1 -77.73 8.28 -33.53
N PRO A 2 -77.21 9.31 -32.84
CA PRO A 2 -76.29 10.36 -33.30
C PRO A 2 -74.90 10.26 -32.60
N GLU A 3 -73.75 10.38 -33.28
CA GLU A 3 -73.11 11.62 -33.75
C GLU A 3 -73.05 12.74 -32.69
N GLN A 4 -72.02 12.69 -31.84
CA GLN A 4 -71.56 13.88 -31.11
C GLN A 4 -70.56 14.65 -31.98
N LYS A 5 -71.03 15.82 -32.38
CA LYS A 5 -70.38 16.89 -33.12
C LYS A 5 -68.95 17.18 -32.65
N ARG A 6 -68.08 17.30 -33.67
CA ARG A 6 -66.88 18.14 -33.70
C ARG A 6 -67.12 19.45 -32.93
N SER A 7 -66.24 19.75 -31.99
CA SER A 7 -65.96 21.11 -31.52
C SER A 7 -64.45 21.29 -31.58
N SER A 8 -63.95 21.46 -32.80
CA SER A 8 -62.59 21.87 -33.10
C SER A 8 -62.61 23.36 -33.40
N ASP A 9 -62.85 24.18 -32.38
CA ASP A 9 -62.65 25.63 -32.46
C ASP A 9 -61.88 26.06 -31.22
N GLY A 10 -60.59 26.24 -31.42
CA GLY A 10 -59.61 26.54 -30.39
C GLY A 10 -58.18 26.52 -30.91
N LEU A 11 -57.95 26.80 -32.20
CA LEU A 11 -56.64 27.30 -32.60
C LEU A 11 -56.56 28.73 -32.10
N HIS A 12 -55.90 28.92 -30.97
CA HIS A 12 -55.41 30.22 -30.54
C HIS A 12 -54.70 30.88 -31.74
N SER A 13 -55.16 32.07 -32.10
CA SER A 13 -54.45 32.97 -33.00
C SER A 13 -53.10 33.29 -32.36
N VAL A 14 -52.08 32.50 -32.68
CA VAL A 14 -50.69 32.85 -32.40
C VAL A 14 -50.46 34.16 -33.16
N PRO A 15 -50.06 35.27 -32.50
CA PRO A 15 -49.67 36.48 -33.20
C PRO A 15 -48.61 36.10 -34.24
N GLU A 16 -48.65 36.69 -35.45
CA GLU A 16 -47.56 36.54 -36.42
C GLU A 16 -46.26 37.01 -35.76
N LEU A 17 -45.51 36.07 -35.20
CA LEU A 17 -44.18 36.30 -34.67
C LEU A 17 -43.29 36.66 -35.86
N SER A 18 -42.66 37.82 -35.81
CA SER A 18 -41.65 38.19 -36.79
C SER A 18 -40.57 37.12 -36.81
N LEU A 19 -40.08 36.76 -37.99
CA LEU A 19 -38.98 35.81 -38.16
C LEU A 19 -37.75 36.24 -37.36
N THR A 20 -37.53 37.55 -37.21
CA THR A 20 -36.51 38.12 -36.33
C THR A 20 -36.73 37.73 -34.87
N THR A 21 -37.95 37.86 -34.34
CA THR A 21 -38.27 37.51 -32.95
C THR A 21 -38.06 36.03 -32.66
N VAL A 22 -38.33 35.16 -33.64
CA VAL A 22 -38.08 33.72 -33.48
C VAL A 22 -36.58 33.42 -33.47
N LEU A 23 -35.81 34.02 -34.39
CA LEU A 23 -34.36 33.84 -34.44
C LEU A 23 -33.66 34.36 -33.18
N GLU A 24 -34.08 35.52 -32.65
CA GLU A 24 -33.52 36.09 -31.41
C GLU A 24 -33.86 35.28 -30.16
N SER A 25 -34.92 34.46 -30.19
CA SER A 25 -35.27 33.60 -29.05
C SER A 25 -34.40 32.34 -28.94
N ILE A 26 -33.60 32.04 -29.98
CA ILE A 26 -32.75 30.85 -30.01
C ILE A 26 -31.45 31.15 -29.24
N PRO A 27 -31.09 30.33 -28.23
CA PRO A 27 -29.94 30.57 -27.37
C PRO A 27 -28.59 30.29 -28.03
N ASP A 28 -28.59 29.54 -29.14
CA ASP A 28 -27.40 29.25 -29.94
C ASP A 28 -27.27 30.30 -31.08
N ALA A 29 -26.08 30.46 -31.65
CA ALA A 29 -25.87 31.37 -32.77
C ALA A 29 -26.53 30.82 -34.04
N VAL A 30 -27.29 31.67 -34.74
CA VAL A 30 -28.07 31.27 -35.92
C VAL A 30 -27.71 32.12 -37.11
N ILE A 31 -27.45 31.47 -38.23
CA ILE A 31 -27.10 32.11 -39.51
C ILE A 31 -27.96 31.50 -40.61
N VAL A 32 -28.58 32.35 -41.43
CA VAL A 32 -29.36 31.95 -42.60
C VAL A 32 -28.58 32.35 -43.84
N VAL A 33 -28.36 31.40 -44.74
CA VAL A 33 -27.65 31.60 -46.02
C VAL A 33 -28.61 31.39 -47.17
N ASP A 34 -28.59 32.30 -48.15
CA ASP A 34 -29.27 32.13 -49.43
C ASP A 34 -28.43 31.20 -50.32
N THR A 35 -29.01 30.09 -50.75
CA THR A 35 -28.30 29.08 -51.54
C THR A 35 -28.03 29.49 -52.99
N THR A 36 -28.68 30.54 -53.47
CA THR A 36 -28.50 31.08 -54.83
C THR A 36 -27.30 32.03 -54.90
N THR A 37 -27.07 32.84 -53.86
CA THR A 37 -25.96 33.80 -53.80
C THR A 37 -24.79 33.34 -52.93
N ASP A 38 -25.00 32.33 -52.08
CA ASP A 38 -24.07 31.88 -51.03
C ASP A 38 -23.77 32.95 -49.96
N GLU A 39 -24.64 33.97 -49.87
CA GLU A 39 -24.54 35.09 -48.94
C GLU A 39 -25.40 34.87 -47.69
N ILE A 40 -24.92 35.39 -46.57
CA ILE A 40 -25.66 35.43 -45.31
C ILE A 40 -26.79 36.45 -45.43
N VAL A 41 -28.03 36.03 -45.22
CA VAL A 41 -29.22 36.89 -45.32
C VAL A 41 -29.83 37.26 -43.98
N ALA A 42 -29.57 36.47 -42.94
CA ALA A 42 -30.01 36.78 -41.59
C ALA A 42 -29.08 36.15 -40.54
N VAL A 43 -28.97 36.81 -39.39
CA VAL A 43 -28.24 36.37 -38.20
C VAL A 43 -29.00 36.84 -36.96
N ASN A 44 -28.86 36.13 -35.83
CA ASN A 44 -29.33 36.60 -34.53
C ASN A 44 -28.24 37.36 -33.74
N ASP A 45 -28.60 37.99 -32.63
CA ASP A 45 -27.66 38.71 -31.76
C ASP A 45 -26.62 37.76 -31.15
N THR A 46 -26.99 36.53 -30.79
CA THR A 46 -26.06 35.49 -30.29
C THR A 46 -24.95 35.17 -31.30
N ALA A 47 -25.23 35.23 -32.62
CA ALA A 47 -24.19 35.12 -33.63
C ALA A 47 -23.27 36.34 -33.62
N GLY A 48 -23.78 37.54 -33.37
CA GLY A 48 -22.93 38.72 -33.16
C GLY A 48 -21.94 38.54 -32.01
N ASP A 49 -22.43 38.01 -30.88
CA ASP A 49 -21.60 37.70 -29.71
C ASP A 49 -20.54 36.64 -30.03
N LEU A 50 -20.94 35.52 -30.65
CA LEU A 50 -20.05 34.41 -30.97
C LEU A 50 -18.94 34.79 -31.97
N PHE A 51 -19.25 35.63 -32.97
CA PHE A 51 -18.28 36.08 -33.99
C PHE A 51 -17.55 37.39 -33.59
N GLU A 52 -17.84 37.92 -32.41
CA GLU A 52 -17.31 39.19 -31.88
C GLU A 52 -17.48 40.38 -32.84
N CYS A 53 -18.66 40.50 -33.45
CA CYS A 53 -18.94 41.59 -34.38
C CYS A 53 -20.42 41.98 -34.40
N GLN A 54 -20.73 43.15 -34.98
CA GLN A 54 -22.13 43.54 -35.13
C GLN A 54 -22.83 42.62 -36.14
N PRO A 55 -24.00 42.02 -35.82
CA PRO A 55 -24.71 41.08 -36.69
C PRO A 55 -24.96 41.63 -38.10
N ALA A 56 -25.30 42.92 -38.22
CA ALA A 56 -25.51 43.60 -39.50
C ALA A 56 -24.28 43.60 -40.43
N THR A 57 -23.07 43.42 -39.88
CA THR A 57 -21.84 43.34 -40.68
C THR A 57 -21.57 41.95 -41.25
N LEU A 58 -22.27 40.93 -40.77
CA LEU A 58 -22.21 39.57 -41.31
C LEU A 58 -23.18 39.37 -42.48
N VAL A 59 -24.28 40.14 -42.49
CA VAL A 59 -25.26 40.11 -43.59
C VAL A 59 -24.60 40.56 -44.90
N SER A 60 -24.94 39.90 -46.00
CA SER A 60 -24.37 40.08 -47.35
C SER A 60 -22.90 39.68 -47.49
N LEU A 61 -22.28 39.10 -46.47
CA LEU A 61 -20.99 38.43 -46.62
C LEU A 61 -21.18 37.00 -47.13
N ASP A 62 -20.15 36.51 -47.83
CA ASP A 62 -20.05 35.11 -48.19
C ASP A 62 -19.84 34.24 -46.93
N ARG A 63 -20.61 33.15 -46.81
CA ARG A 63 -20.53 32.27 -45.63
C ARG A 63 -19.13 31.68 -45.38
N ARG A 64 -18.26 31.63 -46.38
CA ARG A 64 -16.89 31.09 -46.28
C ARG A 64 -15.95 31.92 -45.41
N VAL A 65 -16.39 33.08 -44.95
CA VAL A 65 -15.69 33.95 -43.99
C VAL A 65 -15.88 33.48 -42.54
N LEU A 66 -16.89 32.63 -42.25
CA LEU A 66 -17.26 32.24 -40.88
C LEU A 66 -16.36 31.15 -40.27
N TYR A 67 -15.49 30.53 -41.05
CA TYR A 67 -14.71 29.37 -40.61
C TYR A 67 -13.35 29.34 -41.29
N PRO A 68 -12.34 28.74 -40.64
CA PRO A 68 -10.96 28.75 -41.12
C PRO A 68 -10.80 27.98 -42.43
N ASP A 69 -9.78 28.36 -43.20
CA ASP A 69 -9.49 27.80 -44.52
C ASP A 69 -9.26 26.27 -44.48
N GLU A 70 -8.67 25.74 -43.40
CA GLU A 70 -8.39 24.30 -43.27
C GLU A 70 -9.67 23.47 -43.14
N GLU A 71 -10.71 24.00 -42.49
CA GLU A 71 -11.95 23.29 -42.21
C GLU A 71 -13.05 23.57 -43.25
N ARG A 72 -12.79 24.47 -44.22
CA ARG A 72 -13.74 24.84 -45.28
C ARG A 72 -14.34 23.64 -46.03
N SER A 73 -13.55 22.59 -46.25
CA SER A 73 -14.04 21.36 -46.91
C SER A 73 -15.09 20.62 -46.09
N ALA A 74 -14.96 20.60 -44.76
CA ALA A 74 -15.90 19.95 -43.86
C ALA A 74 -17.23 20.72 -43.81
N TYR A 75 -17.16 22.05 -43.66
CA TYR A 75 -18.32 22.94 -43.71
C TYR A 75 -19.05 22.84 -45.06
N GLU A 76 -18.32 22.83 -46.17
CA GLU A 76 -18.89 22.71 -47.51
C GLU A 76 -19.60 21.37 -47.72
N MET A 77 -19.02 20.27 -47.24
CA MET A 77 -19.66 18.96 -47.31
C MET A 77 -20.93 18.91 -46.47
N ALA A 78 -20.92 19.43 -45.24
CA ALA A 78 -22.09 19.46 -44.38
C ALA A 78 -23.21 20.36 -44.96
N PHE A 79 -22.84 21.51 -45.51
CA PHE A 79 -23.75 22.42 -46.19
C PHE A 79 -24.40 21.76 -47.40
N ARG A 80 -23.63 21.14 -48.30
CA ARG A 80 -24.18 20.45 -49.49
C ARG A 80 -25.15 19.33 -49.12
N ARG A 81 -24.82 18.51 -48.12
CA ARG A 81 -25.74 17.44 -47.67
C ARG A 81 -27.07 17.99 -47.17
N SER A 82 -27.04 19.15 -46.51
CA SER A 82 -28.28 19.80 -46.06
C SER A 82 -29.18 20.25 -47.22
N LEU A 83 -28.64 20.42 -48.44
CA LEU A 83 -29.45 20.71 -49.62
C LEU A 83 -30.17 19.47 -50.16
N ASP A 84 -29.50 18.31 -50.06
CA ASP A 84 -29.96 17.01 -50.57
C ASP A 84 -30.92 16.30 -49.59
N SER A 85 -30.98 16.74 -48.33
CA SER A 85 -31.73 16.12 -47.24
C SER A 85 -32.60 17.14 -46.50
N GLU A 86 -33.82 16.77 -46.10
CA GLU A 86 -34.65 17.59 -45.20
C GLU A 86 -34.34 17.34 -43.71
N GLN A 87 -33.39 16.45 -43.41
CA GLN A 87 -32.97 16.14 -42.04
C GLN A 87 -31.93 17.13 -41.53
N ILE A 88 -31.76 17.15 -40.21
CA ILE A 88 -30.69 17.90 -39.55
C ILE A 88 -29.36 17.22 -39.88
N GLU A 89 -28.48 17.93 -40.59
CA GLU A 89 -27.15 17.43 -40.95
C GLU A 89 -26.11 17.91 -39.93
N ARG A 90 -25.21 16.99 -39.55
CA ARG A 90 -24.06 17.25 -38.68
C ARG A 90 -22.76 16.85 -39.39
N PRO A 91 -21.62 17.49 -39.08
CA PRO A 91 -20.30 16.97 -39.44
C PRO A 91 -20.16 15.51 -38.99
N ARG A 92 -19.49 14.67 -39.81
CA ARG A 92 -19.38 13.22 -39.56
C ARG A 92 -18.33 12.86 -38.50
N ASP A 93 -17.29 13.67 -38.37
CA ASP A 93 -16.38 13.55 -37.24
C ASP A 93 -17.10 14.13 -36.03
N GLU A 94 -17.23 13.32 -34.96
CA GLU A 94 -17.82 13.75 -33.68
C GLU A 94 -17.00 14.85 -32.98
N SER A 95 -15.89 15.27 -33.59
CA SER A 95 -15.09 16.41 -33.18
C SER A 95 -15.79 17.73 -33.55
N PRO A 96 -15.86 18.69 -32.62
CA PRO A 96 -16.39 20.01 -32.92
C PRO A 96 -15.54 20.71 -33.99
N LEU A 97 -16.21 21.41 -34.90
CA LEU A 97 -15.55 22.28 -35.88
C LEU A 97 -15.21 23.62 -35.24
N SER A 98 -14.37 24.42 -35.88
CA SER A 98 -13.99 25.73 -35.38
C SER A 98 -14.61 26.82 -36.25
N ILE A 99 -15.07 27.91 -35.62
CA ILE A 99 -15.25 29.19 -36.30
C ILE A 99 -14.06 30.09 -36.04
N GLU A 100 -13.91 31.14 -36.86
CA GLU A 100 -12.94 32.20 -36.64
C GLU A 100 -13.69 33.51 -36.35
N THR A 101 -13.44 34.11 -35.18
CA THR A 101 -14.02 35.40 -34.80
C THR A 101 -13.40 36.52 -35.63
N ARG A 102 -13.98 37.73 -35.57
CA ARG A 102 -13.39 38.91 -36.25
C ARG A 102 -11.98 39.24 -35.76
N THR A 103 -11.64 38.86 -34.53
CA THR A 103 -10.34 39.07 -33.91
C THR A 103 -9.30 37.99 -34.29
N GLY A 104 -9.73 36.93 -34.99
CA GLY A 104 -8.90 35.79 -35.39
C GLY A 104 -8.84 34.67 -34.35
N GLU A 105 -9.65 34.73 -33.29
CA GLU A 105 -9.77 33.67 -32.31
C GLU A 105 -10.54 32.47 -32.88
N ARG A 106 -10.10 31.26 -32.54
CA ARG A 106 -10.79 30.02 -32.96
C ARG A 106 -11.69 29.52 -31.85
N VAL A 107 -12.99 29.46 -32.11
CA VAL A 107 -13.99 28.97 -31.15
C VAL A 107 -14.54 27.62 -31.63
N PRO A 108 -14.39 26.54 -30.84
CA PRO A 108 -14.97 25.25 -31.17
C PRO A 108 -16.50 25.28 -31.04
N VAL A 109 -17.17 24.82 -32.09
CA VAL A 109 -18.62 24.81 -32.23
C VAL A 109 -19.14 23.45 -32.71
N GLU A 110 -20.28 23.05 -32.16
CA GLU A 110 -21.15 22.04 -32.77
C GLU A 110 -22.07 22.73 -33.78
N VAL A 111 -22.00 22.32 -35.05
CA VAL A 111 -22.77 22.95 -36.12
C VAL A 111 -23.83 22.01 -36.66
N THR A 112 -25.04 22.53 -36.82
CA THR A 112 -26.14 21.81 -37.48
C THR A 112 -26.68 22.64 -38.64
N PHE A 113 -26.96 21.98 -39.76
CA PHE A 113 -27.54 22.63 -40.93
C PHE A 113 -28.93 22.08 -41.22
N ARG A 114 -29.84 22.98 -41.60
CA ARG A 114 -31.20 22.63 -42.01
C ARG A 114 -31.66 23.47 -43.18
N ARG A 115 -32.20 22.82 -44.21
CA ARG A 115 -32.82 23.49 -45.35
C ARG A 115 -34.18 24.09 -44.99
N ILE A 116 -34.43 25.28 -45.50
CA ILE A 116 -35.71 26.01 -45.41
C ILE A 116 -36.14 26.44 -46.81
N GLN A 117 -37.41 26.27 -47.16
CA GLN A 117 -37.99 26.79 -48.40
C GLN A 117 -38.97 27.93 -48.10
N HIS A 118 -38.81 29.06 -48.78
CA HIS A 118 -39.73 30.20 -48.67
C HIS A 118 -39.90 30.90 -50.02
N GLN A 119 -41.14 31.15 -50.44
CA GLN A 119 -41.47 31.88 -51.68
C GLN A 119 -40.65 31.46 -52.92
N ASN A 120 -40.47 30.15 -53.10
CA ASN A 120 -39.72 29.55 -54.21
C ASN A 120 -38.18 29.76 -54.18
N GLN A 121 -37.64 30.23 -53.05
CA GLN A 121 -36.21 30.31 -52.75
C GLN A 121 -35.82 29.28 -51.68
N THR A 122 -34.59 28.78 -51.76
CA THR A 122 -34.03 27.83 -50.79
C THR A 122 -32.99 28.54 -49.92
N PHE A 123 -33.14 28.41 -48.61
CA PHE A 123 -32.22 28.89 -47.61
C PHE A 123 -31.65 27.72 -46.81
N VAL A 124 -30.48 27.91 -46.22
CA VAL A 124 -29.90 27.00 -45.24
C VAL A 124 -29.74 27.75 -43.93
N LEU A 125 -30.34 27.19 -42.88
CA LEU A 125 -30.16 27.60 -41.50
C LEU A 125 -28.99 26.81 -40.90
N GLY A 126 -27.92 27.52 -40.54
CA GLY A 126 -26.86 27.00 -39.68
C GLY A 126 -27.11 27.40 -38.24
N VAL A 127 -27.07 26.44 -37.32
CA VAL A 127 -27.04 26.69 -35.88
C VAL A 127 -25.67 26.29 -35.36
N PHE A 128 -25.00 27.23 -34.71
CA PHE A 128 -23.65 27.13 -34.18
C PHE A 128 -23.73 27.20 -32.66
N ARG A 129 -23.42 26.10 -32.00
CA ARG A 129 -23.37 26.03 -30.54
C ARG A 129 -21.91 26.06 -30.10
N ASP A 130 -21.53 27.07 -29.34
CA ASP A 130 -20.22 27.11 -28.67
C ASP A 130 -20.11 25.95 -27.66
N VAL A 131 -19.04 25.16 -27.81
CA VAL A 131 -18.74 24.04 -26.92
C VAL A 131 -17.42 24.21 -26.16
N SER A 132 -16.81 25.40 -26.20
CA SER A 132 -15.54 25.73 -25.53
C SER A 132 -15.60 25.36 -24.04
N SER A 133 -16.60 25.85 -23.32
CA SER A 133 -16.75 25.56 -21.88
C SER A 133 -16.94 24.07 -21.57
N ARG A 134 -17.50 23.28 -22.50
CA ARG A 134 -17.67 21.83 -22.33
C ARG A 134 -16.34 21.10 -22.51
N ILE A 135 -15.57 21.49 -23.53
CA ILE A 135 -14.24 20.94 -23.80
C ILE A 135 -13.28 21.29 -22.65
N GLU A 136 -13.26 22.55 -22.21
CA GLU A 136 -12.41 23.00 -21.10
C GLU A 136 -12.70 22.23 -19.80
N ARG A 137 -13.98 22.07 -19.42
CA ARG A 137 -14.34 21.29 -18.23
C ARG A 137 -13.91 19.83 -18.35
N HIS A 138 -14.06 19.24 -19.54
CA HIS A 138 -13.63 17.86 -19.78
C HIS A 138 -12.11 17.71 -19.67
N GLN A 139 -11.36 18.64 -20.27
CA GLN A 139 -9.90 18.68 -20.17
C GLN A 139 -9.44 18.88 -18.73
N GLN A 140 -10.02 19.83 -18.00
CA GLN A 140 -9.70 20.07 -16.58
C GLN A 140 -9.97 18.84 -15.71
N LEU A 141 -11.06 18.11 -15.99
CA LEU A 141 -11.36 16.85 -15.30
C LEU A 141 -10.29 15.79 -15.61
N GLN A 142 -9.95 15.61 -16.89
CA GLN A 142 -8.91 14.66 -17.32
C GLN A 142 -7.54 14.99 -16.71
N GLU A 143 -7.13 16.26 -16.72
CA GLU A 143 -5.88 16.73 -16.12
C GLU A 143 -5.87 16.48 -14.60
N THR A 144 -6.99 16.74 -13.93
CA THR A 144 -7.12 16.49 -12.49
C THR A 144 -7.03 15.00 -12.18
N MET A 145 -7.70 14.14 -12.94
CA MET A 145 -7.66 12.68 -12.77
C MET A 145 -6.24 12.14 -13.01
N ALA A 146 -5.61 12.51 -14.13
CA ALA A 146 -4.24 12.10 -14.43
C ALA A 146 -3.23 12.55 -13.36
N ARG A 147 -3.43 13.75 -12.80
CA ARG A 147 -2.62 14.26 -11.68
C ARG A 147 -2.82 13.43 -10.41
N LEU A 148 -4.06 13.09 -10.07
CA LEU A 148 -4.36 12.27 -8.89
C LEU A 148 -3.81 10.84 -9.02
N GLU A 149 -3.94 10.21 -10.19
CA GLU A 149 -3.36 8.90 -10.50
C GLU A 149 -1.84 8.94 -10.30
N THR A 150 -1.17 9.95 -10.86
CA THR A 150 0.28 10.14 -10.70
C THR A 150 0.66 10.30 -9.22
N LEU A 151 -0.12 11.03 -8.42
CA LEU A 151 0.14 11.18 -6.99
C LEU A 151 -0.03 9.87 -6.21
N LEU A 152 -1.03 9.07 -6.54
CA LEU A 152 -1.26 7.77 -5.90
C LEU A 152 -0.16 6.75 -6.27
N ASP A 153 0.29 6.75 -7.52
CA ASP A 153 1.34 5.84 -8.00
C ASP A 153 2.74 6.20 -7.50
N THR A 154 2.99 7.49 -7.26
CA THR A 154 4.28 7.97 -6.71
C THR A 154 4.32 7.96 -5.18
N ALA A 155 3.18 7.73 -4.51
CA ALA A 155 3.12 7.63 -3.06
C ALA A 155 3.94 6.41 -2.58
N PRO A 156 4.88 6.57 -1.63
CA PRO A 156 5.71 5.47 -1.14
C PRO A 156 4.98 4.58 -0.12
N VAL A 157 3.66 4.72 -0.01
CA VAL A 157 2.82 4.04 0.98
C VAL A 157 1.76 3.25 0.22
N PRO A 158 1.56 1.97 0.55
CA PRO A 158 0.44 1.18 0.04
C PRO A 158 -0.89 1.87 0.32
N ILE A 159 -1.64 2.16 -0.74
CA ILE A 159 -2.98 2.72 -0.68
C ILE A 159 -3.92 1.78 -1.43
N THR A 160 -5.04 1.45 -0.80
CA THR A 160 -6.07 0.58 -1.35
C THR A 160 -7.44 1.24 -1.19
N VAL A 161 -8.31 1.03 -2.16
CA VAL A 161 -9.72 1.42 -2.08
C VAL A 161 -10.56 0.15 -2.17
N LEU A 162 -11.49 0.00 -1.25
CA LEU A 162 -12.44 -1.10 -1.19
C LEU A 162 -13.85 -0.56 -1.43
N ASP A 163 -14.71 -1.36 -2.06
CA ASP A 163 -16.16 -1.09 -2.04
C ASP A 163 -16.78 -1.45 -0.67
N THR A 164 -18.08 -1.24 -0.54
CA THR A 164 -18.82 -1.55 0.70
C THR A 164 -18.92 -3.04 1.00
N GLU A 165 -18.59 -3.92 0.06
CA GLU A 165 -18.59 -5.38 0.23
C GLU A 165 -17.18 -5.92 0.52
N GLY A 166 -16.15 -5.06 0.49
CA GLY A 166 -14.77 -5.43 0.75
C GLY A 166 -14.00 -5.91 -0.49
N HIS A 167 -14.50 -5.66 -1.71
CA HIS A 167 -13.77 -5.93 -2.94
C HIS A 167 -12.85 -4.76 -3.29
N VAL A 168 -11.68 -5.06 -3.85
CA VAL A 168 -10.69 -4.04 -4.20
C VAL A 168 -11.14 -3.25 -5.43
N GLN A 169 -11.28 -1.94 -5.30
CA GLN A 169 -11.52 -1.03 -6.42
C GLN A 169 -10.23 -0.39 -6.94
N SER A 170 -9.25 -0.17 -6.06
CA SER A 170 -7.97 0.44 -6.42
C SER A 170 -6.82 -0.14 -5.60
N TRP A 171 -5.67 -0.26 -6.27
CA TRP A 171 -4.45 -0.83 -5.72
C TRP A 171 -3.26 -0.09 -6.33
N ASN A 172 -2.63 0.80 -5.56
CA ASN A 172 -1.55 1.62 -6.08
C ASN A 172 -0.23 0.83 -6.24
N ARG A 173 0.74 1.42 -6.94
CA ARG A 173 2.06 0.83 -7.16
C ARG A 173 2.76 0.36 -5.86
N ALA A 174 2.72 1.17 -4.80
CA ALA A 174 3.36 0.80 -3.54
C ALA A 174 2.71 -0.42 -2.88
N ALA A 175 1.40 -0.62 -3.05
CA ALA A 175 0.70 -1.82 -2.59
C ALA A 175 1.14 -3.07 -3.39
N GLU A 176 1.38 -2.94 -4.70
CA GLU A 176 1.96 -4.04 -5.49
C GLU A 176 3.35 -4.43 -5.00
N GLU A 177 4.21 -3.43 -4.80
CA GLU A 177 5.60 -3.64 -4.36
C GLU A 177 5.66 -4.23 -2.95
N THR A 178 4.77 -3.81 -2.05
CA THR A 178 4.77 -4.24 -0.64
C THR A 178 4.13 -5.61 -0.45
N PHE A 179 2.99 -5.86 -1.10
CA PHE A 179 2.21 -7.08 -0.85
C PHE A 179 2.43 -8.18 -1.90
N GLY A 180 3.03 -7.85 -3.04
CA GLY A 180 3.37 -8.80 -4.10
C GLY A 180 2.21 -9.19 -5.02
N TYR A 181 1.05 -8.56 -4.88
CA TYR A 181 -0.10 -8.72 -5.78
C TYR A 181 -0.09 -7.63 -6.85
N ASN A 182 -0.27 -8.00 -8.11
CA ASN A 182 -0.50 -7.00 -9.15
C ASN A 182 -1.93 -6.48 -9.06
N SER A 183 -2.14 -5.19 -9.33
CA SER A 183 -3.44 -4.53 -9.34
C SER A 183 -4.45 -5.28 -10.22
N ALA A 184 -4.03 -5.74 -11.40
CA ALA A 184 -4.90 -6.50 -12.32
C ALA A 184 -5.33 -7.88 -11.78
N GLU A 185 -4.65 -8.42 -10.77
CA GLU A 185 -5.00 -9.69 -10.14
C GLU A 185 -6.01 -9.53 -8.98
N VAL A 186 -6.08 -8.33 -8.39
CA VAL A 186 -6.84 -8.10 -7.15
C VAL A 186 -8.01 -7.15 -7.33
N VAL A 187 -7.98 -6.25 -8.32
CA VAL A 187 -9.09 -5.35 -8.58
C VAL A 187 -10.34 -6.15 -8.98
N GLY A 188 -11.43 -5.93 -8.26
CA GLY A 188 -12.69 -6.67 -8.36
C GLY A 188 -12.78 -7.90 -7.46
N GLU A 189 -11.67 -8.33 -6.85
CA GLU A 189 -11.61 -9.49 -5.98
C GLU A 189 -11.71 -9.10 -4.49
N PRO A 190 -12.09 -10.03 -3.60
CA PRO A 190 -12.09 -9.80 -2.16
C PRO A 190 -10.70 -9.43 -1.64
N TYR A 191 -10.65 -8.52 -0.66
CA TYR A 191 -9.38 -8.03 -0.12
C TYR A 191 -8.48 -9.16 0.44
N PRO A 192 -7.30 -9.43 -0.15
CA PRO A 192 -6.58 -10.70 0.06
C PRO A 192 -5.65 -10.72 1.28
N LEU A 193 -5.49 -9.60 1.99
CA LEU A 193 -4.38 -9.43 2.94
C LEU A 193 -4.66 -9.96 4.35
N PHE A 194 -5.90 -10.36 4.65
CA PHE A 194 -6.27 -10.92 5.95
C PHE A 194 -6.44 -12.43 5.88
N ALA A 195 -5.71 -13.16 6.73
CA ALA A 195 -5.87 -14.61 6.87
C ALA A 195 -7.19 -14.99 7.56
N ASP A 196 -7.66 -14.13 8.47
CA ASP A 196 -8.94 -14.26 9.15
C ASP A 196 -9.98 -13.31 8.51
N THR A 197 -10.88 -13.87 7.71
CA THR A 197 -11.93 -13.12 7.03
C THR A 197 -12.97 -12.53 7.98
N SER A 198 -13.13 -13.10 9.19
CA SER A 198 -14.05 -12.54 10.19
C SER A 198 -13.52 -11.24 10.77
N HIS A 199 -12.19 -11.17 11.01
CA HIS A 199 -11.56 -9.95 11.48
C HIS A 199 -11.65 -8.80 10.46
N LEU A 200 -11.52 -9.12 9.17
CA LEU A 200 -11.72 -8.16 8.09
C LEU A 200 -13.16 -7.62 8.07
N ALA A 201 -14.16 -8.50 8.16
CA ALA A 201 -15.57 -8.11 8.17
C ALA A 201 -15.87 -7.14 9.33
N ASP A 202 -15.40 -7.45 10.54
CA ASP A 202 -15.58 -6.58 11.72
C ASP A 202 -14.95 -5.19 11.52
N LEU A 203 -13.80 -5.12 10.84
CA LEU A 203 -13.14 -3.83 10.55
C LEU A 203 -13.90 -3.03 9.48
N LEU A 204 -14.39 -3.71 8.43
CA LEU A 204 -15.18 -3.07 7.38
C LEU A 204 -16.46 -2.48 7.96
N ASP A 205 -17.23 -3.27 8.71
CA ASP A 205 -18.49 -2.83 9.32
C ASP A 205 -18.28 -1.57 10.18
N ARG A 206 -17.23 -1.56 11.00
CA ARG A 206 -16.90 -0.39 11.84
C ARG A 206 -16.60 0.87 11.01
N ILE A 207 -15.79 0.75 9.96
CA ILE A 207 -15.44 1.90 9.12
C ILE A 207 -16.65 2.39 8.32
N LEU A 208 -17.49 1.47 7.83
CA LEU A 208 -18.75 1.80 7.14
C LEU A 208 -19.78 2.43 8.08
N ASP A 209 -19.74 2.15 9.38
CA ASP A 209 -20.51 2.86 10.41
C ASP A 209 -19.94 4.26 10.75
N GLY A 210 -18.84 4.66 10.11
CA GLY A 210 -18.24 5.98 10.23
C GLY A 210 -17.02 6.05 11.16
N ASP A 211 -16.54 4.93 11.70
CA ASP A 211 -15.27 4.91 12.43
C ASP A 211 -14.10 5.27 11.51
N ILE A 212 -13.10 5.95 12.08
CA ILE A 212 -11.82 6.21 11.43
C ILE A 212 -10.78 5.33 12.12
N LEU A 213 -10.07 4.52 11.33
CA LEU A 213 -8.87 3.85 11.82
C LEU A 213 -7.70 4.83 11.72
N ASP A 214 -7.10 5.17 12.86
CA ASP A 214 -5.92 6.03 12.94
C ASP A 214 -4.77 5.25 13.57
N GLY A 215 -3.97 4.60 12.73
CA GLY A 215 -2.81 3.81 13.14
C GLY A 215 -3.16 2.51 13.87
N TYR A 216 -4.25 1.85 13.45
CA TYR A 216 -4.66 0.54 13.95
C TYR A 216 -3.60 -0.51 13.63
N GLU A 217 -3.02 -1.14 14.65
CA GLU A 217 -1.96 -2.14 14.45
C GLU A 217 -2.56 -3.52 14.16
N THR A 218 -2.18 -4.13 13.05
CA THR A 218 -2.60 -5.49 12.69
C THR A 218 -1.50 -6.21 11.90
N ILE A 219 -1.78 -7.46 11.51
CA ILE A 219 -0.90 -8.29 10.68
C ILE A 219 -1.59 -8.53 9.33
N GLN A 220 -0.88 -8.21 8.26
CA GLN A 220 -1.30 -8.50 6.89
C GLN A 220 -0.39 -9.55 6.26
N HIS A 221 -0.91 -10.28 5.29
CA HIS A 221 -0.21 -11.37 4.61
C HIS A 221 0.04 -11.01 3.16
N THR A 222 1.29 -11.18 2.72
CA THR A 222 1.71 -10.97 1.35
C THR A 222 1.42 -12.22 0.49
N LYS A 223 1.50 -12.08 -0.84
CA LYS A 223 1.24 -13.17 -1.78
C LYS A 223 2.14 -14.40 -1.59
N ASP A 224 3.37 -14.19 -1.13
CA ASP A 224 4.33 -15.26 -0.84
C ASP A 224 4.16 -15.89 0.56
N GLY A 225 3.15 -15.45 1.31
CA GLY A 225 2.78 -15.99 2.63
C GLY A 225 3.53 -15.36 3.80
N SER A 226 4.33 -14.32 3.58
CA SER A 226 4.99 -13.59 4.67
C SER A 226 3.99 -12.73 5.45
N SER A 227 4.24 -12.52 6.74
CA SER A 227 3.42 -11.68 7.61
C SER A 227 4.10 -10.32 7.84
N LEU A 228 3.38 -9.25 7.58
CA LEU A 228 3.81 -7.87 7.82
C LEU A 228 3.05 -7.28 8.99
N HIS A 229 3.77 -6.69 9.95
CA HIS A 229 3.15 -5.85 10.97
C HIS A 229 2.90 -4.47 10.38
N VAL A 230 1.63 -4.07 10.33
CA VAL A 230 1.23 -2.80 9.70
C VAL A 230 0.46 -1.92 10.66
N LYS A 231 0.58 -0.60 10.47
CA LYS A 231 -0.38 0.38 10.95
C LYS A 231 -1.33 0.76 9.83
N LEU A 232 -2.61 0.47 10.02
CA LEU A 232 -3.66 0.83 9.09
C LEU A 232 -4.27 2.18 9.44
N TYR A 233 -4.40 3.01 8.42
CA TYR A 233 -5.16 4.24 8.44
C TYR A 233 -6.30 4.06 7.45
N ALA A 234 -7.54 4.11 7.89
CA ALA A 234 -8.69 3.85 7.02
C ALA A 234 -9.82 4.82 7.31
N ARG A 235 -10.50 5.26 6.24
CA ARG A 235 -11.61 6.22 6.29
C ARG A 235 -12.71 5.80 5.32
N PRO A 236 -13.99 6.06 5.64
CA PRO A 236 -15.06 5.88 4.68
C PRO A 236 -14.89 6.86 3.52
N LEU A 237 -15.09 6.36 2.31
CA LEU A 237 -15.21 7.15 1.09
C LEU A 237 -16.69 7.48 0.90
N CYS A 238 -17.01 8.76 0.69
CA CYS A 238 -18.39 9.24 0.57
C CYS A 238 -18.60 9.98 -0.75
N ASP A 239 -19.81 9.86 -1.31
CA ASP A 239 -20.32 10.68 -2.39
C ASP A 239 -21.64 11.38 -1.99
N ASP A 240 -22.34 11.98 -2.94
CA ASP A 240 -23.62 12.66 -2.72
C ASP A 240 -24.75 11.72 -2.22
N SER A 241 -24.58 10.40 -2.37
CA SER A 241 -25.55 9.35 -2.00
C SER A 241 -25.25 8.66 -0.67
N GLY A 242 -24.04 8.79 -0.14
CA GLY A 242 -23.63 8.21 1.14
C GLY A 242 -22.22 7.62 1.07
N ILE A 243 -21.98 6.58 1.88
CA ILE A 243 -20.68 5.87 1.89
C ILE A 243 -20.65 4.91 0.70
N THR A 244 -19.62 5.04 -0.13
CA THR A 244 -19.42 4.24 -1.36
C THR A 244 -18.31 3.21 -1.23
N GLY A 245 -17.51 3.30 -0.16
CA GLY A 245 -16.39 2.40 0.06
C GLY A 245 -15.48 2.87 1.18
N ILE A 246 -14.26 2.35 1.17
CA ILE A 246 -13.23 2.64 2.17
C ILE A 246 -11.92 2.93 1.45
N VAL A 247 -11.23 3.99 1.84
CA VAL A 247 -9.83 4.21 1.47
C VAL A 247 -8.96 3.83 2.66
N SER A 248 -7.92 3.04 2.41
CA SER A 248 -6.97 2.62 3.43
C SER A 248 -5.52 2.82 2.99
N ALA A 249 -4.67 3.13 3.96
CA ALA A 249 -3.22 3.20 3.79
C ALA A 249 -2.55 2.33 4.86
N ALA A 250 -1.52 1.60 4.47
CA ALA A 250 -0.79 0.70 5.35
C ALA A 250 0.67 1.15 5.50
N VAL A 251 1.12 1.37 6.74
CA VAL A 251 2.53 1.65 7.03
C VAL A 251 3.15 0.40 7.64
N ASP A 252 4.15 -0.15 6.96
CA ASP A 252 4.95 -1.25 7.50
C ASP A 252 5.71 -0.77 8.75
N ILE A 253 5.51 -1.47 9.86
CA ILE A 253 6.18 -1.23 11.14
C ILE A 253 6.95 -2.47 11.62
N THR A 254 7.17 -3.45 10.75
CA THR A 254 7.80 -4.74 11.06
C THR A 254 9.19 -4.54 11.63
N ASP A 255 10.07 -3.83 10.92
CA ASP A 255 11.45 -3.59 11.38
C ASP A 255 11.48 -2.78 12.68
N ARG A 256 10.59 -1.79 12.80
CA ARG A 256 10.46 -1.00 14.03
C ARG A 256 10.02 -1.84 15.22
N LYS A 257 9.10 -2.79 15.03
CA LYS A 257 8.66 -3.72 16.08
C LYS A 257 9.77 -4.69 16.46
N ARG A 258 10.46 -5.27 15.48
CA ARG A 258 11.62 -6.15 15.72
C ARG A 258 12.72 -5.44 16.51
N TYR A 259 13.06 -4.21 16.12
CA TYR A 259 14.04 -3.39 16.82
C TYR A 259 13.63 -3.10 18.27
N ARG A 260 12.37 -2.72 18.50
CA ARG A 260 11.86 -2.47 19.86
C ARG A 260 11.87 -3.73 20.72
N GLN A 261 11.41 -4.86 20.18
CA GLN A 261 11.46 -6.15 20.87
C GLN A 261 12.90 -6.55 21.21
N GLY A 262 13.83 -6.32 20.28
CA GLY A 262 15.27 -6.50 20.52
C GLY A 262 15.81 -5.69 21.67
N LEU A 263 15.48 -4.40 21.70
CA LEU A 263 15.85 -3.54 22.83
C LEU A 263 15.24 -4.01 24.13
N GLU A 264 13.97 -4.43 24.14
CA GLU A 264 13.32 -4.95 25.36
C GLU A 264 14.00 -6.23 25.88
N VAL A 265 14.35 -7.16 24.98
CA VAL A 265 15.11 -8.37 25.33
C VAL A 265 16.50 -8.00 25.84
N LEU A 266 17.20 -7.08 25.17
CA LEU A 266 18.52 -6.58 25.57
C LEU A 266 18.50 -5.97 26.97
N TYR A 267 17.58 -5.02 27.21
CA TYR A 267 17.43 -4.40 28.52
C TYR A 267 17.06 -5.42 29.59
N ARG A 268 16.26 -6.44 29.26
CA ARG A 268 15.88 -7.50 30.21
C ARG A 268 17.06 -8.39 30.58
N VAL A 269 17.80 -8.90 29.60
CA VAL A 269 19.00 -9.74 29.81
C VAL A 269 20.05 -8.95 30.60
N PHE A 270 20.36 -7.74 30.13
CA PHE A 270 21.34 -6.88 30.78
C PHE A 270 20.98 -6.56 32.24
N ARG A 271 19.72 -6.18 32.50
CA ARG A 271 19.27 -5.86 33.86
C ARG A 271 19.40 -7.06 34.80
N HIS A 272 19.07 -8.25 34.33
CA HIS A 272 19.21 -9.48 35.10
C HIS A 272 20.68 -9.76 35.43
N ASP A 273 21.57 -9.70 34.43
CA ASP A 273 22.98 -10.02 34.61
C ASP A 273 23.70 -9.00 35.49
N LEU A 274 23.41 -7.71 35.29
CA LEU A 274 23.89 -6.62 36.13
C LEU A 274 23.52 -6.86 37.60
N ARG A 275 22.24 -7.17 37.87
CA ARG A 275 21.75 -7.41 39.23
C ARG A 275 22.41 -8.62 39.88
N ASN A 276 22.61 -9.70 39.13
CA ASN A 276 23.24 -10.91 39.63
C ASN A 276 24.70 -10.67 40.04
N LYS A 277 25.50 -10.03 39.18
CA LYS A 277 26.90 -9.72 39.48
C LYS A 277 27.02 -8.74 40.65
N LEU A 278 26.16 -7.71 40.70
CA LEU A 278 26.10 -6.80 41.84
C LEU A 278 25.75 -7.52 43.14
N THR A 279 24.85 -8.50 43.10
CA THR A 279 24.50 -9.30 44.29
C THR A 279 25.68 -10.14 44.78
N VAL A 280 26.45 -10.75 43.86
CA VAL A 280 27.68 -11.50 44.19
C VAL A 280 28.73 -10.58 44.81
N ILE A 281 28.96 -9.41 44.20
CA ILE A 281 29.89 -8.40 44.71
C ILE A 281 29.46 -7.95 46.11
N GLN A 282 28.18 -7.61 46.30
CA GLN A 282 27.65 -7.19 47.60
C GLN A 282 27.75 -8.29 48.65
N GLY A 283 27.46 -9.55 48.30
CA GLY A 283 27.55 -10.68 49.21
C GLY A 283 28.97 -10.90 49.73
N HIS A 284 29.95 -10.97 48.82
CA HIS A 284 31.35 -11.15 49.20
C HIS A 284 31.95 -9.91 49.88
N ALA A 285 31.60 -8.69 49.44
CA ALA A 285 32.05 -7.47 50.10
C ALA A 285 31.50 -7.37 51.53
N SER A 286 30.23 -7.73 51.73
CA SER A 286 29.61 -7.74 53.07
C SER A 286 30.27 -8.78 53.98
N ALA A 287 30.61 -9.96 53.46
CA ALA A 287 31.34 -10.97 54.23
C ALA A 287 32.72 -10.45 54.67
N LEU A 288 33.46 -9.81 53.75
CA LEU A 288 34.76 -9.21 54.03
C LEU A 288 34.70 -8.08 55.08
N VAL A 289 33.61 -7.31 55.13
CA VAL A 289 33.43 -6.20 56.09
C VAL A 289 32.95 -6.71 57.46
N ASN A 290 32.04 -7.68 57.49
CA ASN A 290 31.35 -8.08 58.71
C ASN A 290 32.06 -9.20 59.50
N GLU A 291 32.93 -9.99 58.86
CA GLU A 291 33.66 -11.07 59.52
C GLU A 291 35.12 -10.72 59.74
N ALA A 292 35.45 -10.29 60.96
CA ALA A 292 36.81 -9.85 61.33
C ALA A 292 37.87 -10.99 61.29
N ASP A 293 37.44 -12.24 61.49
CA ASP A 293 38.30 -13.44 61.59
C ASP A 293 38.16 -14.41 60.41
N LEU A 294 37.87 -13.88 59.20
CA LEU A 294 37.94 -14.69 57.98
C LEU A 294 39.34 -15.25 57.77
N GLU A 295 39.44 -16.56 57.56
CA GLU A 295 40.70 -17.21 57.18
C GLU A 295 41.30 -16.53 55.94
N PRO A 296 42.64 -16.39 55.85
CA PRO A 296 43.31 -15.69 54.75
C PRO A 296 42.90 -16.20 53.37
N GLU A 297 42.67 -17.50 53.24
CA GLU A 297 42.29 -18.14 51.98
C GLU A 297 40.84 -17.81 51.57
N THR A 298 39.90 -17.82 52.52
CA THR A 298 38.51 -17.41 52.27
C THR A 298 38.42 -15.94 51.91
N ARG A 299 39.23 -15.10 52.57
CA ARG A 299 39.36 -13.67 52.26
C ARG A 299 39.88 -13.44 50.84
N ARG A 300 40.93 -14.16 50.44
CA ARG A 300 41.48 -14.12 49.09
C ARG A 300 40.43 -14.53 48.05
N LYS A 301 39.75 -15.65 48.29
CA LYS A 301 38.70 -16.16 47.40
C LYS A 301 37.53 -15.18 47.25
N ALA A 302 37.09 -14.55 48.33
CA ALA A 302 36.04 -13.53 48.27
C ALA A 302 36.47 -12.30 47.46
N ALA A 303 37.72 -11.83 47.63
CA ALA A 303 38.27 -10.73 46.84
C ALA A 303 38.38 -11.10 45.35
N GLU A 304 38.81 -12.32 45.03
CA GLU A 304 38.86 -12.83 43.65
C GLU A 304 37.47 -12.88 43.01
N GLN A 305 36.45 -13.36 43.73
CA GLN A 305 35.08 -13.37 43.21
C GLN A 305 34.53 -11.96 42.93
N ILE A 306 34.89 -10.96 43.74
CA ILE A 306 34.53 -9.57 43.49
C ILE A 306 35.21 -9.05 42.21
N VAL A 307 36.51 -9.30 42.04
CA VAL A 307 37.27 -8.88 40.86
C VAL A 307 36.68 -9.53 39.61
N THR A 308 36.51 -10.86 39.60
CA THR A 308 35.89 -11.59 38.48
C THR A 308 34.51 -11.05 38.14
N ALA A 309 33.64 -10.84 39.14
CA ALA A 309 32.31 -10.29 38.90
C ALA A 309 32.33 -8.85 38.35
N THR A 310 33.37 -8.07 38.67
CA THR A 310 33.53 -6.70 38.16
C THR A 310 34.06 -6.70 36.73
N ASP A 311 35.01 -7.59 36.41
CA ASP A 311 35.52 -7.78 35.05
C ASP A 311 34.40 -8.25 34.10
N ASP A 312 33.57 -9.19 34.55
CA ASP A 312 32.39 -9.66 33.82
C ASP A 312 31.41 -8.52 33.51
N LEU A 313 31.21 -7.59 34.46
CA LEU A 313 30.36 -6.41 34.27
C LEU A 313 30.94 -5.41 33.27
N ALA A 314 32.26 -5.23 33.27
CA ALA A 314 32.94 -4.37 32.31
C ALA A 314 32.85 -4.95 30.88
N GLU A 315 32.99 -6.26 30.74
CA GLU A 315 32.82 -6.95 29.45
C GLU A 315 31.37 -6.78 28.93
N LEU A 316 30.38 -7.05 29.79
CA LEU A 316 28.96 -6.86 29.47
C LEU A 316 28.64 -5.43 29.05
N SER A 317 29.15 -4.43 29.78
CA SER A 317 28.94 -3.02 29.44
C SER A 317 29.51 -2.66 28.07
N THR A 318 30.66 -3.24 27.71
CA THR A 318 31.29 -3.02 26.40
C THR A 318 30.47 -3.66 25.29
N GLN A 319 29.95 -4.88 25.50
CA GLN A 319 29.07 -5.58 24.56
C GLN A 319 27.77 -4.82 24.30
N VAL A 320 27.11 -4.30 25.35
CA VAL A 320 25.90 -3.48 25.17
C VAL A 320 26.22 -2.22 24.39
N ALA A 321 27.31 -1.51 24.71
CA ALA A 321 27.70 -0.30 23.98
C ALA A 321 28.02 -0.54 22.49
N GLN A 322 28.42 -1.77 22.14
CA GLN A 322 28.66 -2.20 20.76
C GLN A 322 27.43 -2.83 20.08
N SER A 323 26.31 -3.00 20.80
CA SER A 323 25.11 -3.61 20.23
C SER A 323 24.53 -2.75 19.12
N ARG A 324 24.22 -3.39 17.99
CA ARG A 324 23.64 -2.72 16.82
C ARG A 324 22.25 -2.19 17.10
N LEU A 325 21.54 -2.76 18.07
CA LEU A 325 20.27 -2.22 18.56
C LEU A 325 20.41 -0.80 19.13
N LEU A 326 21.61 -0.28 19.38
CA LEU A 326 21.84 1.10 19.82
C LEU A 326 22.50 1.98 18.74
N SER A 327 22.77 1.43 17.55
CA SER A 327 23.49 2.10 16.46
C SER A 327 22.61 2.22 15.20
N ASP A 328 22.67 3.36 14.50
CA ASP A 328 21.89 3.65 13.28
C ASP A 328 22.49 3.05 11.98
N GLU A 329 23.50 2.19 12.05
CA GLU A 329 24.22 1.71 10.85
C GLU A 329 23.52 0.53 10.14
N PRO A 330 23.12 0.66 8.85
CA PRO A 330 22.24 -0.29 8.18
C PRO A 330 23.00 -1.22 7.20
N ALA A 331 24.09 -1.87 7.64
CA ALA A 331 24.78 -2.83 6.77
C ALA A 331 25.06 -4.15 7.49
N VAL A 332 24.12 -5.10 7.34
CA VAL A 332 24.38 -6.49 7.66
C VAL A 332 25.23 -7.07 6.53
N GLU A 333 26.54 -7.21 6.77
CA GLU A 333 27.37 -8.05 5.91
C GLU A 333 26.74 -9.45 5.84
N THR A 334 26.69 -10.01 4.64
CA THR A 334 26.10 -11.32 4.41
C THR A 334 27.16 -12.37 4.12
N ASP A 335 26.91 -13.59 4.57
CA ASP A 335 27.66 -14.77 4.16
C ASP A 335 26.78 -15.68 3.30
N PRO A 336 27.34 -16.28 2.24
CA PRO A 336 26.68 -17.37 1.55
C PRO A 336 26.66 -18.60 2.47
N LEU A 337 25.46 -19.08 2.82
CA LEU A 337 25.28 -20.35 3.52
C LEU A 337 24.80 -21.42 2.54
N GLU A 338 25.59 -22.48 2.40
CA GLU A 338 25.16 -23.70 1.70
C GLU A 338 24.35 -24.58 2.66
N LEU A 339 23.10 -24.90 2.31
CA LEU A 339 22.23 -25.74 3.14
C LEU A 339 22.83 -27.13 3.42
N ARG A 340 23.58 -27.67 2.46
CA ARG A 340 24.32 -28.92 2.62
C ARG A 340 25.41 -28.83 3.70
N ALA A 341 26.14 -27.71 3.76
CA ALA A 341 27.17 -27.49 4.76
C ALA A 341 26.56 -27.32 6.16
N LEU A 342 25.46 -26.56 6.27
CA LEU A 342 24.72 -26.43 7.53
C LEU A 342 24.24 -27.80 8.03
N ARG A 343 23.67 -28.62 7.14
CA ARG A 343 23.24 -29.97 7.49
C ARG A 343 24.40 -30.80 8.05
N THR A 344 25.57 -30.77 7.42
CA THR A 344 26.75 -31.48 7.91
C THR A 344 27.21 -30.97 9.28
N THR A 345 27.15 -29.66 9.53
CA THR A 345 27.45 -29.08 10.85
C THR A 345 26.46 -29.58 11.91
N VAL A 346 25.16 -29.58 11.61
CA VAL A 346 24.12 -30.07 12.54
C VAL A 346 24.28 -31.57 12.79
N GLU A 347 24.52 -32.38 11.75
CA GLU A 347 24.82 -33.81 11.88
C GLU A 347 26.06 -34.04 12.76
N SER A 348 27.10 -33.22 12.63
CA SER A 348 28.31 -33.32 13.45
C SER A 348 28.06 -32.93 14.90
N LEU A 349 27.28 -31.89 15.17
CA LEU A 349 26.97 -31.42 16.53
C LEU A 349 26.04 -32.39 17.27
N LEU A 350 25.20 -33.11 16.53
CA LEU A 350 24.27 -34.11 17.06
C LEU A 350 24.81 -35.55 16.96
N ALA A 351 26.07 -35.74 16.56
CA ALA A 351 26.67 -37.07 16.38
C ALA A 351 26.68 -37.91 17.66
N ASP A 352 26.78 -37.26 18.83
CA ASP A 352 26.78 -37.89 20.14
C ASP A 352 25.37 -38.05 20.75
N ALA A 353 24.32 -37.61 20.04
CA ALA A 353 22.93 -37.73 20.48
C ALA A 353 22.37 -39.14 20.22
N ALA A 354 21.65 -39.70 21.19
CA ALA A 354 21.23 -41.10 21.18
C ALA A 354 20.09 -41.38 20.16
N ASP A 355 19.22 -40.40 19.90
CA ASP A 355 18.04 -40.56 19.03
C ASP A 355 17.71 -39.24 18.30
N ALA A 356 18.62 -38.78 17.44
CA ALA A 356 18.46 -37.55 16.68
C ALA A 356 17.87 -37.80 15.29
N SER A 357 16.78 -37.12 14.97
CA SER A 357 16.20 -37.03 13.63
C SER A 357 16.52 -35.66 13.02
N ILE A 358 16.97 -35.64 11.77
CA ILE A 358 17.31 -34.41 11.05
C ILE A 358 16.51 -34.37 9.76
N ASN A 359 15.51 -33.51 9.72
CA ASN A 359 14.66 -33.27 8.56
C ASN A 359 15.02 -31.93 7.90
N MET A 360 16.08 -31.97 7.09
CA MET A 360 16.56 -30.82 6.32
C MET A 360 16.52 -31.11 4.82
N PRO A 361 16.14 -30.13 3.98
CA PRO A 361 16.19 -30.31 2.53
C PRO A 361 17.62 -30.67 2.08
N ALA A 362 17.74 -31.76 1.33
CA ALA A 362 19.02 -32.25 0.79
C ALA A 362 19.46 -31.47 -0.47
N THR A 363 19.16 -30.16 -0.52
CA THR A 363 19.47 -29.31 -1.66
C THR A 363 20.85 -28.66 -1.50
N SER A 364 21.56 -28.48 -2.61
CA SER A 364 22.79 -27.67 -2.65
C SER A 364 22.50 -26.18 -2.85
N GLU A 365 21.33 -25.71 -2.42
CA GLU A 365 20.96 -24.31 -2.57
C GLU A 365 21.82 -23.45 -1.64
N THR A 366 22.38 -22.38 -2.19
CA THR A 366 23.11 -21.37 -1.42
C THR A 366 22.18 -20.20 -1.15
N ILE A 367 22.02 -19.86 0.12
CA ILE A 367 21.21 -18.72 0.56
C ILE A 367 22.09 -17.65 1.17
N SER A 368 21.70 -16.38 1.06
CA SER A 368 22.41 -15.30 1.71
C SER A 368 21.78 -15.03 3.08
N ILE A 369 22.60 -15.14 4.12
CA ILE A 369 22.19 -14.87 5.50
C ILE A 369 23.14 -13.85 6.13
N PRO A 370 22.71 -13.16 7.20
CA PRO A 370 23.60 -12.34 8.02
C PRO A 370 24.82 -13.11 8.53
N LYS A 371 26.04 -12.56 8.46
CA LYS A 371 27.27 -13.22 8.97
C LYS A 371 27.13 -13.83 10.39
N PRO A 372 26.51 -13.14 11.37
CA PRO A 372 26.39 -13.67 12.73
C PRO A 372 25.41 -14.85 12.85
N ALA A 373 24.54 -15.07 11.86
CA ALA A 373 23.47 -16.07 11.91
C ALA A 373 24.01 -17.49 12.09
N HIS A 374 25.08 -17.84 11.38
CA HIS A 374 25.66 -19.18 11.44
C HIS A 374 26.18 -19.49 12.85
N SER A 375 26.95 -18.57 13.43
CA SER A 375 27.51 -18.72 14.78
C SER A 375 26.43 -18.75 15.85
N ALA A 376 25.37 -17.94 15.71
CA ALA A 376 24.25 -17.95 16.66
C ALA A 376 23.52 -19.30 16.70
N VAL A 377 23.27 -19.91 15.53
CA VAL A 377 22.64 -21.24 15.44
C VAL A 377 23.56 -22.32 16.02
N GLU A 378 24.86 -22.27 15.72
CA GLU A 378 25.85 -23.21 16.25
C GLU A 378 25.93 -23.14 17.78
N GLN A 379 25.98 -21.93 18.35
CA GLN A 379 25.99 -21.70 19.79
C GLN A 379 24.70 -22.22 20.45
N LEU A 380 23.54 -22.01 19.81
CA LEU A 380 22.26 -22.50 20.30
C LEU A 380 22.23 -24.04 20.36
N LEU A 381 22.61 -24.71 19.28
CA LEU A 381 22.63 -26.17 19.23
C LEU A 381 23.61 -26.74 20.24
N THR A 382 24.80 -26.17 20.35
CA THR A 382 25.81 -26.56 21.35
C THR A 382 25.27 -26.40 22.78
N HIS A 383 24.53 -25.32 23.05
CA HIS A 383 23.93 -25.10 24.36
C HIS A 383 22.86 -26.16 24.69
N ILE A 384 22.00 -26.50 23.71
CA ILE A 384 20.94 -27.50 23.88
C ILE A 384 21.56 -28.89 24.12
N THR A 385 22.56 -29.29 23.32
CA THR A 385 23.19 -30.60 23.46
C THR A 385 23.98 -30.74 24.76
N ALA A 386 24.62 -29.67 25.24
CA ALA A 386 25.30 -29.67 26.54
C ALA A 386 24.33 -29.80 27.73
N TYR A 387 23.10 -29.30 27.59
CA TYR A 387 22.08 -29.40 28.63
C TYR A 387 21.42 -30.79 28.67
N MET A 388 21.20 -31.41 27.50
CA MET A 388 20.50 -32.70 27.37
C MET A 388 21.53 -33.83 27.29
N ALA A 389 21.89 -34.45 28.42
CA ALA A 389 22.93 -35.49 28.47
C ALA A 389 22.73 -36.68 27.49
N GLN A 390 21.49 -36.93 27.03
CA GLN A 390 21.13 -37.82 25.91
C GLN A 390 19.89 -37.26 25.19
N PRO A 391 20.03 -36.42 24.15
CA PRO A 391 18.91 -35.77 23.49
C PRO A 391 18.21 -36.72 22.51
N ALA A 392 16.88 -36.87 22.63
CA ALA A 392 16.05 -37.25 21.49
C ALA A 392 15.48 -35.96 20.88
N ILE A 393 16.11 -35.51 19.79
CA ILE A 393 15.81 -34.23 19.17
C ILE A 393 15.45 -34.44 17.70
N ASP A 394 14.34 -33.84 17.28
CA ASP A 394 13.99 -33.69 15.87
C ASP A 394 14.29 -32.26 15.43
N VAL A 395 15.23 -32.10 14.49
CA VAL A 395 15.60 -30.82 13.90
C VAL A 395 15.03 -30.72 12.49
N THR A 396 14.08 -29.82 12.30
CA THR A 396 13.45 -29.56 11.00
C THR A 396 13.88 -28.18 10.48
N LEU A 397 14.33 -28.10 9.24
CA LEU A 397 14.61 -26.83 8.57
C LEU A 397 13.67 -26.62 7.40
N ARG A 398 12.96 -25.49 7.41
CA ARG A 398 12.04 -25.08 6.35
C ARG A 398 12.54 -23.80 5.71
N LEU A 399 12.65 -23.85 4.38
CA LEU A 399 13.00 -22.70 3.57
C LEU A 399 11.72 -22.06 3.03
N ARG A 400 11.50 -20.78 3.34
CA ARG A 400 10.39 -19.98 2.79
C ARG A 400 10.93 -18.88 1.88
N ALA A 401 10.04 -18.15 1.21
CA ALA A 401 10.44 -17.09 0.28
C ALA A 401 11.28 -15.98 0.95
N THR A 402 10.94 -15.64 2.21
CA THR A 402 11.49 -14.50 2.95
C THR A 402 12.40 -14.90 4.12
N ASP A 403 12.31 -16.14 4.60
CA ASP A 403 13.01 -16.58 5.80
C ASP A 403 13.43 -18.05 5.75
N LEU A 404 14.25 -18.41 6.73
CA LEU A 404 14.64 -19.77 7.05
C LEU A 404 14.17 -20.05 8.47
N GLU A 405 13.35 -21.08 8.62
CA GLU A 405 12.80 -21.50 9.91
C GLU A 405 13.48 -22.81 10.34
N LEU A 406 14.19 -22.76 11.46
CA LEU A 406 14.74 -23.91 12.14
C LEU A 406 13.84 -24.26 13.33
N THR A 407 13.27 -25.45 13.30
CA THR A 407 12.46 -25.99 14.39
C THR A 407 13.22 -27.11 15.07
N ILE A 408 13.38 -27.01 16.38
CA ILE A 408 14.03 -28.02 17.23
C ILE A 408 12.96 -28.54 18.17
N GLN A 409 12.66 -29.83 18.13
CA GLN A 409 11.71 -30.47 19.02
C GLN A 409 12.42 -31.51 19.87
N GLY A 410 12.27 -31.42 21.19
CA GLY A 410 12.79 -32.42 22.13
C GLY A 410 11.66 -33.17 22.81
N ASP A 411 11.91 -34.43 23.15
CA ASP A 411 11.06 -35.26 24.05
C ASP A 411 11.08 -34.80 25.51
N THR A 412 12.07 -33.96 25.82
CA THR A 412 12.35 -33.34 27.10
C THR A 412 12.58 -31.85 26.90
N PRO A 413 12.51 -31.04 27.98
CA PRO A 413 12.71 -29.61 27.85
C PRO A 413 14.08 -29.23 27.29
N LEU A 414 14.09 -28.66 26.08
CA LEU A 414 15.30 -28.22 25.38
C LEU A 414 16.12 -27.17 26.14
N LEU A 415 15.47 -26.48 27.08
CA LEU A 415 16.01 -25.36 27.83
C LEU A 415 15.63 -25.50 29.30
N SER A 416 16.51 -25.02 30.19
CA SER A 416 16.21 -24.92 31.62
C SER A 416 14.93 -24.11 31.86
N ASN A 417 14.21 -24.35 32.96
CA ASN A 417 13.01 -23.59 33.32
C ASN A 417 13.25 -22.06 33.28
N ARG A 418 14.45 -21.61 33.65
CA ARG A 418 14.82 -20.19 33.63
C ARG A 418 14.94 -19.63 32.22
N HIS A 419 15.59 -20.36 31.32
CA HIS A 419 15.71 -19.97 29.92
C HIS A 419 14.34 -19.98 29.23
N ARG A 420 13.45 -20.91 29.61
CA ARG A 420 12.06 -20.92 29.17
C ARG A 420 11.30 -19.71 29.68
N GLU A 421 11.39 -19.36 30.97
CA GLU A 421 10.76 -18.17 31.54
C GLU A 421 11.27 -16.86 30.92
N LEU A 422 12.57 -16.77 30.61
CA LEU A 422 13.17 -15.64 29.89
C LEU A 422 12.55 -15.42 28.51
N LEU A 423 12.32 -16.51 27.77
CA LEU A 423 11.72 -16.50 26.43
C LEU A 423 10.20 -16.33 26.45
N SER A 424 9.50 -16.78 27.50
CA SER A 424 8.02 -16.83 27.53
C SER A 424 7.33 -15.68 28.27
N ASN A 425 7.74 -15.34 29.50
CA ASN A 425 6.91 -14.49 30.38
C ASN A 425 7.57 -13.21 30.89
N GLY A 426 8.89 -13.06 30.72
CA GLY A 426 9.57 -11.82 31.10
C GLY A 426 9.48 -11.40 32.56
N THR A 427 9.00 -12.30 33.44
CA THR A 427 8.80 -12.06 34.85
C THR A 427 9.72 -12.98 35.64
N GLU A 428 10.52 -12.35 36.49
CA GLU A 428 11.54 -12.96 37.34
C GLU A 428 10.84 -13.61 38.56
N THR A 429 10.87 -14.95 38.67
CA THR A 429 10.62 -15.60 39.96
C THR A 429 11.89 -15.60 40.80
N LYS A 430 11.75 -15.24 42.09
CA LYS A 430 12.88 -15.10 43.03
C LYS A 430 13.63 -16.43 43.19
N LEU A 431 14.97 -16.32 43.20
CA LEU A 431 16.01 -17.32 43.50
C LEU A 431 16.30 -18.20 42.27
N SER A 432 17.51 -18.23 41.69
CA SER A 432 18.80 -18.55 42.31
C SER A 432 19.96 -18.28 41.32
N HIS A 433 21.21 -18.30 41.81
CA HIS A 433 22.45 -17.89 41.12
C HIS A 433 22.78 -18.53 39.75
N GLY A 434 23.50 -17.75 38.93
CA GLY A 434 24.55 -18.17 37.97
C GLY A 434 24.11 -18.76 36.62
N LEU A 435 24.69 -18.25 35.52
CA LEU A 435 24.65 -18.74 34.12
C LEU A 435 23.33 -18.59 33.34
N GLY A 436 22.98 -17.37 32.91
CA GLY A 436 21.97 -17.09 31.87
C GLY A 436 22.53 -16.35 30.63
N LEU A 437 23.86 -16.20 30.57
CA LEU A 437 24.58 -15.32 29.65
C LEU A 437 24.57 -15.83 28.19
N ASP A 438 24.63 -17.14 27.99
CA ASP A 438 24.83 -17.73 26.65
C ASP A 438 23.57 -17.60 25.79
N ILE A 439 22.40 -17.94 26.34
CA ILE A 439 21.12 -17.80 25.62
C ILE A 439 20.73 -16.34 25.43
N GLY A 440 21.02 -15.48 26.40
CA GLY A 440 20.82 -14.04 26.23
C GLY A 440 21.61 -13.49 25.04
N LYS A 441 22.90 -13.85 24.91
CA LYS A 441 23.76 -13.47 23.79
C LYS A 441 23.26 -14.01 22.45
N ILE A 442 22.78 -15.26 22.42
CA ILE A 442 22.21 -15.86 21.20
C ILE A 442 20.95 -15.11 20.79
N CYS A 443 20.03 -14.83 21.73
CA CYS A 443 18.80 -14.08 21.46
C CYS A 443 19.13 -12.69 20.91
N LEU A 444 20.10 -12.00 21.51
CA LEU A 444 20.57 -10.70 21.03
C LEU A 444 21.09 -10.76 19.61
N THR A 445 21.97 -11.72 19.33
CA THR A 445 22.57 -11.89 18.01
C THR A 445 21.49 -12.16 16.96
N LEU A 446 20.51 -13.02 17.28
CA LEU A 446 19.39 -13.34 16.40
C LEU A 446 18.52 -12.10 16.12
N ILE A 447 18.25 -11.27 17.13
CA ILE A 447 17.42 -10.08 16.94
C ILE A 447 18.17 -8.98 16.18
N GLU A 448 19.47 -8.79 16.44
CA GLU A 448 20.32 -7.83 15.70
C GLU A 448 20.37 -8.10 14.21
N ILE A 449 20.21 -9.36 13.81
CA ILE A 449 20.23 -9.77 12.40
C ILE A 449 18.82 -9.88 11.81
N GLY A 450 17.77 -9.45 12.51
CA GLY A 450 16.38 -9.49 12.06
C GLY A 450 15.71 -10.86 12.16
N GLY A 451 16.30 -11.79 12.90
CA GLY A 451 15.74 -13.08 13.24
C GLY A 451 14.95 -13.07 14.55
N ASP A 452 14.37 -14.23 14.89
CA ASP A 452 13.54 -14.42 16.07
C ASP A 452 13.74 -15.81 16.68
N ILE A 453 13.44 -15.95 17.97
CA ILE A 453 13.50 -17.22 18.72
C ILE A 453 12.29 -17.33 19.65
N GLN A 454 11.48 -18.38 19.45
CA GLN A 454 10.23 -18.58 20.18
C GLN A 454 10.12 -20.01 20.71
N LEU A 455 9.54 -20.16 21.90
CA LEU A 455 9.04 -21.44 22.39
C LEU A 455 7.60 -21.63 21.93
N VAL A 456 7.33 -22.74 21.26
CA VAL A 456 6.02 -23.11 20.72
C VAL A 456 5.48 -24.30 21.51
N GLY A 457 4.30 -24.14 22.12
CA GLY A 457 3.62 -25.18 22.91
C GLY A 457 3.40 -24.83 24.39
N ASP A 458 2.43 -25.50 25.02
CA ASP A 458 2.20 -25.47 26.47
C ASP A 458 3.31 -26.24 27.22
N PRO A 459 3.45 -26.16 28.56
CA PRO A 459 4.50 -26.85 29.31
C PRO A 459 4.22 -28.36 29.41
N THR A 460 4.26 -29.05 28.27
CA THR A 460 4.34 -30.50 28.12
C THR A 460 5.80 -30.97 28.15
N PRO A 461 6.09 -32.27 28.35
CA PRO A 461 7.45 -32.80 28.25
C PRO A 461 8.07 -32.56 26.86
N GLU A 462 7.24 -32.58 25.81
CA GLU A 462 7.64 -32.15 24.47
C GLU A 462 7.71 -30.63 24.38
N THR A 463 8.88 -30.11 24.03
CA THR A 463 9.14 -28.67 23.89
C THR A 463 9.63 -28.37 22.48
N THR A 464 9.00 -27.42 21.79
CA THR A 464 9.42 -26.97 20.47
C THR A 464 10.05 -25.59 20.55
N LEU A 465 11.28 -25.45 20.07
CA LEU A 465 11.96 -24.18 19.88
C LEU A 465 11.96 -23.85 18.39
N ARG A 466 11.45 -22.67 18.03
CA ARG A 466 11.44 -22.15 16.67
C ARG A 466 12.41 -20.98 16.57
N VAL A 467 13.32 -21.05 15.62
CA VAL A 467 14.25 -19.96 15.28
C VAL A 467 13.98 -19.56 13.84
N THR A 468 13.76 -18.27 13.62
CA THR A 468 13.52 -17.70 12.28
C THR A 468 14.68 -16.79 11.92
N LEU A 469 15.24 -16.95 10.73
CA LEU A 469 16.34 -16.14 10.21
C LEU A 469 15.92 -15.51 8.88
N PRO A 470 16.12 -14.20 8.67
CA PRO A 470 15.75 -13.57 7.42
C PRO A 470 16.65 -14.05 6.27
N ARG A 471 16.03 -14.34 5.13
CA ARG A 471 16.73 -14.57 3.86
C ARG A 471 16.90 -13.22 3.17
N LEU A 472 18.15 -12.86 2.89
CA LEU A 472 18.43 -11.65 2.13
C LEU A 472 18.48 -12.04 0.65
N LYS A 473 17.66 -11.38 -0.18
CA LYS A 473 17.74 -11.53 -1.64
C LYS A 473 19.11 -10.99 -2.08
N ARG A 474 19.82 -11.81 -2.86
CA ARG A 474 21.18 -11.54 -3.34
C ARG A 474 21.20 -10.41 -4.36
#